data_AF-A0A7C4FIL6-F1
#
_entry.id   AF-A0A7C4FIL6-F1
#
_cell.length_a   1.000
_cell.length_b   1.000
_cell.length_c   1.000
_cell.angle_alpha   90.00
_cell.angle_beta   90.00
_cell.angle_gamma   90.00
#
_symmetry.space_group_name_H-M   'P 1'
#
loop_
_entity.id
_entity.type
_entity.pdbx_description
1 polymer ?
#
loop_
_entity_poly.entity_id
_entity_poly.type
_entity_poly.pdbx_seq_one_letter_code
_entity_poly.pdbx_strand_id
1 'polypeptide(L)'
;MKVPREPVEIKELMQVVRVRLGGADVDYDSLAVWAFNRLPKYLWNEWRDELKLRGVTWQRFLRILRMHTLDMVEWALRGSMPWPELVRRIEESIDRYSALSSGK
;
A
#
# COMPACT_ATOMS: atom_id res chain seq x y z
N MET A 1 4.47 -0.66 13.50
CA MET A 1 3.98 -2.05 13.65
C MET A 1 5.16 -2.96 13.31
N LYS A 2 5.04 -4.29 13.21
CA LYS A 2 6.17 -5.08 12.69
C LYS A 2 6.35 -4.75 11.21
N VAL A 3 7.58 -4.54 10.73
CA VAL A 3 7.87 -4.41 9.30
C VAL A 3 7.69 -5.79 8.64
N PRO A 4 6.69 -5.97 7.75
CA PRO A 4 6.49 -7.26 7.09
C PRO A 4 7.63 -7.57 6.12
N ARG A 5 7.81 -8.85 5.74
CA ARG A 5 8.73 -9.22 4.66
C ARG A 5 8.28 -8.61 3.33
N GLU A 6 9.21 -8.30 2.43
CA GLU A 6 8.82 -7.82 1.10
C GLU A 6 8.03 -8.90 0.36
N PRO A 7 6.80 -8.62 -0.11
CA PRO A 7 6.00 -9.60 -0.82
C PRO A 7 6.40 -9.62 -2.30
N VAL A 8 7.54 -10.25 -2.61
CA VAL A 8 8.15 -10.27 -3.96
C VAL A 8 7.16 -10.76 -5.04
N GLU A 9 6.38 -11.81 -4.77
CA GLU A 9 5.38 -12.33 -5.72
C GLU A 9 4.28 -11.30 -6.04
N ILE A 10 3.90 -10.46 -5.07
CA ILE A 10 2.91 -9.40 -5.29
C ILE A 10 3.52 -8.28 -6.14
N LYS A 11 4.79 -7.95 -5.92
CA LYS A 11 5.55 -6.98 -6.71
C LYS A 11 5.66 -7.43 -8.17
N GLU A 12 6.03 -8.69 -8.40
CA GLU A 12 6.10 -9.30 -9.72
C GLU A 12 4.74 -9.29 -10.42
N LEU A 13 3.66 -9.60 -9.71
CA LEU A 13 2.31 -9.51 -10.26
C LEU A 13 1.97 -8.09 -10.75
N MET A 14 2.31 -7.06 -9.97
CA MET A 14 2.08 -5.66 -10.38
C MET A 14 2.83 -5.32 -11.67
N GLN A 15 4.07 -5.77 -11.80
CA GLN A 15 4.88 -5.59 -13.01
C GLN A 15 4.26 -6.31 -14.22
N VAL A 16 3.81 -7.56 -14.06
CA VAL A 16 3.12 -8.31 -15.12
C VAL A 16 1.83 -7.62 -15.55
N VAL A 17 1.02 -7.15 -14.60
CA VAL A 17 -0.20 -6.39 -14.90
C VAL A 17 0.15 -5.12 -15.66
N ARG A 18 1.18 -4.38 -15.23
CA ARG A 18 1.63 -3.16 -15.89
C ARG A 18 2.05 -3.38 -17.34
N VAL A 19 2.78 -4.46 -17.63
CA VAL A 19 3.21 -4.81 -19.00
C VAL A 19 2.01 -5.12 -19.90
N ARG A 20 0.96 -5.74 -19.37
CA ARG A 20 -0.26 -6.07 -20.12
C ARG A 20 -1.17 -4.85 -20.35
N LEU A 21 -1.11 -3.87 -19.46
CA LEU A 21 -1.82 -2.60 -19.58
C LEU A 21 -1.03 -1.68 -20.54
N GLY A 22 -1.35 -1.73 -21.83
CA GLY A 22 -0.77 -0.85 -22.85
C GLY A 22 -1.50 0.49 -22.98
N GLY A 23 -0.80 1.53 -23.44
CA GLY A 23 -1.37 2.84 -23.78
C GLY A 23 -0.77 4.01 -22.98
N ALA A 24 -0.98 5.24 -23.46
CA ALA A 24 -0.48 6.49 -22.86
C ALA A 24 -1.57 7.35 -22.18
N ASP A 25 -2.86 7.07 -22.44
CA ASP A 25 -3.96 7.96 -22.05
C ASP A 25 -4.54 7.68 -20.65
N VAL A 26 -4.14 6.58 -20.00
CA VAL A 26 -4.59 6.18 -18.65
C VAL A 26 -3.38 6.00 -17.75
N ASP A 27 -3.49 6.40 -16.48
CA ASP A 27 -2.48 6.13 -15.45
C ASP A 27 -2.44 4.63 -15.10
N TYR A 28 -1.84 3.85 -15.99
CA TYR A 28 -1.68 2.40 -15.86
C TYR A 28 -0.71 2.00 -14.75
N ASP A 29 0.20 2.89 -14.33
CA ASP A 29 1.08 2.67 -13.18
C ASP A 29 0.24 2.57 -11.91
N SER A 30 -0.62 3.56 -11.67
CA SER A 30 -1.57 3.55 -10.56
C SER A 30 -2.49 2.33 -10.60
N LEU A 31 -3.03 1.96 -11.78
CA LEU A 31 -3.88 0.77 -11.88
C LEU A 31 -3.13 -0.52 -11.55
N ALA A 32 -1.90 -0.66 -12.02
CA ALA A 32 -1.10 -1.87 -11.84
C ALA A 32 -0.75 -2.11 -10.37
N VAL A 33 -0.37 -1.07 -9.61
CA VAL A 33 -0.04 -1.22 -8.17
C VAL A 33 -1.26 -1.53 -7.31
N TRP A 34 -2.46 -1.36 -7.83
CA TRP A 34 -3.72 -1.74 -7.19
C TRP A 34 -4.25 -3.11 -7.64
N ALA A 35 -3.48 -3.88 -8.42
CA ALA A 35 -3.87 -5.18 -8.98
C ALA A 35 -4.50 -6.11 -7.95
N PHE A 36 -5.81 -6.38 -8.14
CA PHE A 36 -6.65 -7.26 -7.32
C PHE A 36 -6.59 -6.98 -5.80
N ASN A 37 -6.19 -5.77 -5.41
CA ASN A 37 -5.92 -5.37 -4.03
C ASN A 37 -4.96 -6.31 -3.30
N ARG A 38 -3.99 -6.92 -3.99
CA ARG A 38 -3.08 -7.92 -3.38
C ARG A 38 -2.21 -7.31 -2.29
N LEU A 39 -1.55 -6.18 -2.56
CA LEU A 39 -0.75 -5.49 -1.54
C LEU A 39 -1.59 -4.99 -0.36
N PRO A 40 -2.75 -4.31 -0.56
CA PRO A 40 -3.65 -3.98 0.54
C PRO A 40 -4.03 -5.18 1.41
N LYS A 41 -4.43 -6.31 0.80
CA LYS A 41 -4.81 -7.52 1.55
C LYS A 41 -3.62 -8.09 2.34
N TYR A 42 -2.44 -8.10 1.74
CA TYR A 42 -1.22 -8.57 2.40
C TYR A 42 -0.91 -7.74 3.66
N LEU A 43 -0.79 -6.42 3.51
CA LEU A 43 -0.48 -5.52 4.62
C LEU A 43 -1.55 -5.54 5.71
N TRP A 44 -2.82 -5.60 5.32
CA TRP A 44 -3.91 -5.74 6.28
C TRP A 44 -3.80 -7.03 7.08
N ASN A 45 -3.49 -8.16 6.45
CA ASN A 45 -3.34 -9.43 7.18
C ASN A 45 -2.15 -9.41 8.15
N GLU A 46 -1.06 -8.72 7.79
CA GLU A 46 0.12 -8.59 8.64
C GLU A 46 -0.08 -7.67 9.86
N TRP A 47 -1.01 -6.72 9.77
CA TRP A 47 -1.25 -5.68 10.79
C TRP A 47 -2.67 -5.67 11.35
N ARG A 48 -3.49 -6.68 11.03
CA ARG A 48 -4.95 -6.63 11.25
C ARG A 48 -5.33 -6.30 12.69
N ASP A 49 -4.64 -6.92 13.63
CA ASP A 49 -4.98 -6.84 15.05
C ASP A 49 -4.58 -5.47 15.59
N GLU A 50 -3.38 -4.97 15.26
CA GLU A 50 -2.93 -3.62 15.62
C GLU A 50 -3.78 -2.53 14.97
N LEU A 51 -4.15 -2.68 13.70
CA LEU A 51 -5.03 -1.74 13.00
C LEU A 51 -6.40 -1.64 13.67
N LYS A 52 -6.98 -2.79 14.05
CA LYS A 52 -8.27 -2.84 14.76
C LYS A 52 -8.20 -2.22 16.14
N LEU A 53 -7.15 -2.50 16.92
CA LEU A 53 -6.92 -1.87 18.22
C LEU A 53 -6.87 -0.34 18.13
N ARG A 54 -6.43 0.19 16.98
CA ARG A 54 -6.34 1.62 16.67
C ARG A 54 -7.58 2.19 15.98
N GLY A 55 -8.68 1.43 15.89
CA GLY A 55 -9.93 1.87 15.26
C GLY A 55 -9.86 2.04 13.73
N VAL A 56 -8.87 1.43 13.08
CA VAL A 56 -8.69 1.48 11.62
C VAL A 56 -9.47 0.33 10.98
N THR A 57 -10.55 0.67 10.27
CA THR A 57 -11.32 -0.29 9.47
C THR A 57 -10.65 -0.56 8.13
N TRP A 58 -11.06 -1.63 7.44
CA TRP A 58 -10.58 -1.94 6.08
C TRP A 58 -10.80 -0.76 5.12
N GLN A 59 -11.97 -0.12 5.14
CA GLN A 59 -12.24 1.04 4.28
C GLN A 59 -11.33 2.23 4.59
N ARG A 60 -11.01 2.46 5.88
CA ARG A 60 -10.07 3.52 6.28
C ARG A 60 -8.64 3.18 5.85
N PHE A 61 -8.24 1.93 6.03
CA PHE A 61 -6.93 1.44 5.59
C PHE A 61 -6.73 1.61 4.07
N LEU A 62 -7.73 1.28 3.26
CA LEU A 62 -7.68 1.52 1.81
C LEU A 62 -7.55 3.01 1.46
N ARG A 63 -8.22 3.90 2.20
CA ARG A 63 -8.06 5.35 1.99
C ARG A 63 -6.65 5.81 2.32
N ILE A 64 -6.06 5.28 3.39
CA ILE A 64 -4.68 5.60 3.77
C ILE A 64 -3.72 5.13 2.67
N LEU A 65 -3.83 3.87 2.22
CA LEU A 65 -2.99 3.36 1.14
C LEU A 65 -3.14 4.14 -0.16
N ARG A 66 -4.33 4.67 -0.46
CA ARG A 66 -4.55 5.51 -1.64
C ARG A 66 -3.68 6.76 -1.66
N MET A 67 -3.34 7.32 -0.50
CA MET A 67 -2.41 8.46 -0.37
C MET A 67 -0.97 8.07 -0.73
N HIS A 68 -0.65 6.77 -0.70
CA HIS A 68 0.66 6.20 -1.00
C HIS A 68 0.72 5.53 -2.37
N THR A 69 -0.21 5.83 -3.29
CA THR A 69 -0.21 5.20 -4.62
C THR A 69 1.08 5.47 -5.38
N LEU A 70 1.63 6.69 -5.31
CA LEU A 70 2.93 7.01 -5.91
C LEU A 70 4.08 6.28 -5.23
N ASP A 71 4.10 6.19 -3.89
CA ASP A 71 5.12 5.43 -3.16
C ASP A 71 5.10 3.94 -3.58
N MET A 72 3.91 3.36 -3.79
CA MET A 72 3.73 2.00 -4.31
C MET A 72 4.27 1.86 -5.74
N VAL A 73 4.11 2.87 -6.60
CA VAL A 73 4.68 2.90 -7.96
C VAL A 73 6.21 2.96 -7.91
N GLU A 74 6.76 3.84 -7.09
CA GLU A 74 8.21 3.98 -6.91
C GLU A 74 8.84 2.68 -6.37
N TRP A 75 8.15 1.96 -5.49
CA TRP A 75 8.60 0.65 -4.99
C TRP A 75 8.45 -0.48 -6.02
N ALA A 76 7.26 -0.64 -6.61
CA ALA A 76 6.93 -1.84 -7.38
C ALA A 76 7.40 -1.78 -8.82
N LEU A 77 7.28 -0.62 -9.46
CA LEU A 77 7.47 -0.47 -10.91
C LEU A 77 8.80 0.22 -11.25
N ARG A 78 9.25 1.16 -10.43
CA ARG A 78 10.46 1.96 -10.70
C ARG A 78 11.70 1.49 -9.94
N GLY A 79 11.51 0.83 -8.80
CA GLY A 79 12.60 0.33 -7.96
C GLY A 79 13.40 1.43 -7.24
N SER A 80 12.91 2.67 -7.27
CA SER A 80 13.50 3.86 -6.64
C SER A 80 13.17 3.95 -5.13
N MET A 81 12.20 3.18 -4.64
CA MET A 81 11.84 3.10 -3.23
C MET A 81 12.08 1.70 -2.65
N PRO A 82 12.91 1.56 -1.61
CA PRO A 82 13.06 0.31 -0.87
C PRO A 82 11.79 -0.09 -0.10
N TRP A 83 11.53 -1.39 0.03
CA TRP A 83 10.37 -1.90 0.77
C TRP A 83 10.25 -1.37 2.21
N PRO A 84 11.31 -1.34 3.04
CA PRO A 84 11.21 -0.81 4.40
C PRO A 84 10.76 0.66 4.45
N GLU A 85 11.13 1.45 3.43
CA GLU A 85 10.75 2.86 3.35
C GLU A 85 9.26 3.02 2.98
N LEU A 86 8.75 2.23 2.02
CA LEU A 86 7.32 2.21 1.69
C LEU A 86 6.49 1.86 2.94
N VAL A 87 6.89 0.79 3.64
CA VAL A 87 6.21 0.35 4.86
C VAL A 87 6.21 1.46 5.90
N ARG A 88 7.37 2.06 6.18
CA ARG A 88 7.52 3.15 7.16
C ARG A 88 6.59 4.31 6.86
N ARG A 89 6.51 4.78 5.62
CA ARG A 89 5.62 5.89 5.22
C ARG A 89 4.14 5.57 5.44
N ILE A 90 3.72 4.33 5.13
CA ILE A 90 2.35 3.87 5.37
C ILE A 90 2.05 3.84 6.87
N GLU A 91 2.98 3.31 7.69
CA GLU A 91 2.84 3.29 9.15
C GLU A 91 2.69 4.71 9.72
N GLU A 92 3.50 5.67 9.28
CA GLU A 92 3.41 7.07 9.72
C GLU A 92 2.07 7.72 9.38
N SER A 93 1.47 7.35 8.25
CA SER A 93 0.13 7.83 7.89
C SER A 93 -0.96 7.17 8.73
N ILE A 94 -0.80 5.90 9.09
CA ILE A 94 -1.71 5.20 10.02
C ILE A 94 -1.65 5.88 11.41
N ASP A 95 -0.46 6.13 11.93
CA ASP A 95 -0.26 6.75 13.25
C ASP A 95 -0.88 8.15 13.31
N ARG A 96 -0.65 8.98 12.28
CA ARG A 96 -1.25 10.31 12.17
C ARG A 96 -2.78 10.27 12.09
N TYR A 97 -3.34 9.31 11.34
CA TYR A 97 -4.78 9.16 11.25
C TYR A 97 -5.42 8.72 12.58
N SER A 98 -4.78 7.79 13.30
CA SER A 98 -5.28 7.31 14.60
C SER A 98 -5.23 8.39 15.68
N ALA A 99 -4.20 9.25 15.67
CA ALA A 99 -4.10 10.38 16.59
C ALA A 99 -5.26 11.38 16.39
N LEU A 100 -5.63 11.67 15.14
CA LEU A 100 -6.73 12.59 14.81
C LEU A 100 -8.12 12.04 15.17
N SER A 101 -8.30 10.72 15.17
CA SER A 101 -9.58 10.09 15.56
C SER A 101 -9.79 9.96 17.07
N SER A 102 -8.75 10.17 17.88
CA SER A 102 -8.82 10.07 19.36
C SER A 102 -9.15 11.40 20.05
N GLY A 103 -9.26 12.50 19.28
CA GLY A 103 -9.57 13.85 19.78
C GLY A 103 -11.03 14.29 19.56
N LYS A 104 -11.97 13.35 19.45
CA LYS A 104 -13.41 13.63 19.34
C LYS A 104 -14.18 12.96 20.46
#